data_AF-A0A633DD10-F1
#
_entry.id   AF-A0A633DD10-F1
#
_cell.length_a   1.000
_cell.length_b   1.000
_cell.length_c   1.000
_cell.angle_alpha   90.00
_cell.angle_beta   90.00
_cell.angle_gamma   90.00
#
_symmetry.space_group_name_H-M   'P 1'
#
loop_
_entity.id
_entity.type
_entity.pdbx_description
1 polymer ?
#
loop_
_entity_poly.entity_id
_entity_poly.type
_entity_poly.pdbx_seq_one_letter_code
_entity_poly.pdbx_strand_id
1 'polypeptide(L)'
;MKSWVKMNSWTSEDTKAVKTWFDLDRYREFENISINMLYHEIWARTYFFKPVIEEGMHKTVLKNYMQILEGNPFLIKEKDLNYMDAENKLYQPPYFFITTVDRIANISFACMKKALFIRANSEQYKIDSTIENEYISEKIPEQFPTTIMLEIDLAAGSDDEIAEALRISLPQWRKVKGVKPAPLDAVRFGYGTIKKLMSYRIIPMLDLLAWSERKKVHLSDDRISRLIYRDEDDDKVIRQGYHIRDADRPLAMKVVENDFLRQFYFFINKNRHIKEMSVYDVMKITDTD
;
A
#
# COMPACT_ATOMS: atom_id res chain seq x y z
N MET A 1 -8.51 9.53 16.41
CA MET A 1 -9.31 10.72 16.73
C MET A 1 -9.02 11.76 15.66
N LYS A 2 -9.90 11.95 14.67
CA LYS A 2 -9.67 12.93 13.58
C LYS A 2 -9.75 14.33 14.18
N SER A 3 -8.62 15.03 14.19
CA SER A 3 -8.53 16.46 14.51
C SER A 3 -9.44 17.22 13.54
N TRP A 4 -10.44 17.93 14.07
CA TRP A 4 -11.27 18.85 13.30
C TRP A 4 -10.45 20.11 13.00
N VAL A 5 -9.50 20.01 12.07
CA VAL A 5 -8.86 21.19 11.53
C VAL A 5 -9.92 21.94 10.75
N LYS A 6 -10.23 23.17 11.18
CA LYS A 6 -11.19 24.04 10.50
C LYS A 6 -10.73 24.26 9.06
N MET A 7 -11.49 23.75 8.10
CA MET A 7 -11.25 23.97 6.68
C MET A 7 -11.79 25.34 6.26
N ASN A 8 -11.03 26.04 5.43
CA ASN A 8 -11.43 27.27 4.78
C ASN A 8 -12.38 26.99 3.62
N SER A 9 -13.24 27.96 3.31
CA SER A 9 -14.07 27.92 2.11
C SER A 9 -13.22 28.07 0.85
N TRP A 10 -13.60 27.35 -0.21
CA TRP A 10 -12.98 27.45 -1.53
C TRP A 10 -13.15 28.84 -2.15
N THR A 11 -12.08 29.40 -2.74
CA THR A 11 -12.09 30.73 -3.38
C THR A 11 -11.70 30.71 -4.86
N SER A 12 -11.67 31.90 -5.47
CA SER A 12 -11.22 32.05 -6.87
C SER A 12 -9.72 31.78 -7.02
N GLU A 13 -8.94 32.07 -5.99
CA GLU A 13 -7.51 31.82 -5.90
C GLU A 13 -7.22 30.32 -5.90
N ASP A 14 -8.02 29.53 -5.16
CA ASP A 14 -7.92 28.06 -5.17
C ASP A 14 -8.18 27.50 -6.57
N THR A 15 -9.17 28.05 -7.27
CA THR A 15 -9.46 27.68 -8.67
C THR A 15 -8.29 27.99 -9.59
N LYS A 16 -7.68 29.17 -9.46
CA LYS A 16 -6.48 29.55 -10.23
C LYS A 16 -5.32 28.61 -9.90
N ALA A 17 -5.10 28.31 -8.62
CA ALA A 17 -4.01 27.46 -8.17
C ALA A 17 -4.15 26.02 -8.68
N VAL A 18 -5.36 25.43 -8.64
CA VAL A 18 -5.55 24.08 -9.20
C VAL A 18 -5.32 24.06 -10.71
N LYS A 19 -5.76 25.09 -11.44
CA LYS A 19 -5.55 25.20 -12.89
C LYS A 19 -4.08 25.32 -13.31
N THR A 20 -3.15 25.64 -12.42
CA THR A 20 -1.72 25.73 -12.80
C THR A 20 -1.05 24.37 -12.93
N TRP A 21 -1.62 23.32 -12.35
CA TRP A 21 -0.98 22.00 -12.28
C TRP A 21 -1.92 20.84 -12.63
N PHE A 22 -3.22 21.00 -12.43
CA PHE A 22 -4.18 19.94 -12.70
C PHE A 22 -4.55 19.91 -14.18
N ASP A 23 -4.05 18.91 -14.88
CA ASP A 23 -4.39 18.61 -16.26
C ASP A 23 -4.95 17.19 -16.37
N LEU A 24 -6.25 17.08 -16.62
CA LEU A 24 -6.95 15.80 -16.72
C LEU A 24 -6.41 14.91 -17.85
N ASP A 25 -5.92 15.48 -18.95
CA ASP A 25 -5.43 14.67 -20.08
C ASP A 25 -4.16 13.91 -19.70
N ARG A 26 -3.32 14.48 -18.82
CA ARG A 26 -2.18 13.76 -18.22
C ARG A 26 -2.63 12.56 -17.39
N TYR A 27 -3.77 12.65 -16.72
CA TYR A 27 -4.27 11.52 -15.94
C TYR A 27 -4.89 10.42 -16.82
N ARG A 28 -5.30 10.73 -18.05
CA ARG A 28 -5.74 9.70 -19.02
C ARG A 28 -4.60 8.79 -19.46
N GLU A 29 -3.36 9.29 -19.42
CA GLU A 29 -2.16 8.50 -19.75
C GLU A 29 -1.93 7.30 -18.78
N PHE A 30 -2.59 7.26 -17.61
CA PHE A 30 -2.57 6.09 -16.71
C PHE A 30 -3.20 4.83 -17.33
N GLU A 31 -3.97 4.95 -18.41
CA GLU A 31 -4.45 3.77 -19.14
C GLU A 31 -3.31 3.04 -19.87
N ASN A 32 -2.20 3.73 -20.15
CA ASN A 32 -1.08 3.18 -20.93
C ASN A 32 0.03 2.55 -20.07
N ILE A 33 0.03 2.78 -18.75
CA ILE A 33 1.03 2.19 -17.85
C ILE A 33 0.67 0.74 -17.53
N SER A 34 1.65 -0.04 -17.05
CA SER A 34 1.38 -1.41 -16.62
C SER A 34 0.55 -1.49 -15.34
N ILE A 35 -0.14 -2.62 -15.12
CA ILE A 35 -0.84 -2.87 -13.85
C ILE A 35 0.11 -2.80 -12.65
N ASN A 36 1.36 -3.25 -12.81
CA ASN A 36 2.38 -3.13 -11.79
C ASN A 36 2.69 -1.66 -11.45
N MET A 37 2.88 -0.81 -12.46
CA MET A 37 3.06 0.63 -12.26
C MET A 37 1.85 1.25 -11.56
N LEU A 38 0.63 0.91 -11.98
CA LEU A 38 -0.60 1.41 -11.36
C LEU A 38 -0.68 1.08 -9.86
N TYR A 39 -0.30 -0.14 -9.48
CA TYR A 39 -0.21 -0.54 -8.07
C TYR A 39 0.75 0.37 -7.29
N HIS A 40 1.92 0.66 -7.84
CA HIS A 40 2.92 1.50 -7.17
C HIS A 40 2.55 2.98 -7.14
N GLU A 41 1.87 3.48 -8.17
CA GLU A 41 1.34 4.84 -8.21
C GLU A 41 0.30 5.07 -7.10
N ILE A 42 -0.56 4.09 -6.85
CA ILE A 42 -1.51 4.13 -5.73
C ILE A 42 -0.78 3.98 -4.40
N TRP A 43 0.19 3.06 -4.31
CA TRP A 43 0.99 2.85 -3.10
C TRP A 43 1.70 4.13 -2.65
N ALA A 44 2.32 4.85 -3.58
CA ALA A 44 2.99 6.12 -3.29
C ALA A 44 2.02 7.19 -2.75
N ARG A 45 0.79 7.24 -3.27
CA ARG A 45 -0.25 8.18 -2.83
C ARG A 45 -0.79 7.91 -1.43
N THR A 46 -0.68 6.67 -0.94
CA THR A 46 -1.13 6.34 0.43
C THR A 46 -0.44 7.18 1.50
N TYR A 47 0.82 7.55 1.28
CA TYR A 47 1.58 8.39 2.18
C TYR A 47 1.04 9.82 2.31
N PHE A 48 0.26 10.32 1.35
CA PHE A 48 -0.39 11.63 1.47
C PHE A 48 -1.49 11.66 2.52
N PHE A 49 -2.07 10.49 2.84
CA PHE A 49 -3.21 10.33 3.73
C PHE A 49 -2.84 9.67 5.07
N LYS A 50 -1.58 9.26 5.24
CA LYS A 50 -1.09 8.74 6.53
C LYS A 50 -1.05 9.87 7.57
N PRO A 51 -1.56 9.65 8.80
CA PRO A 51 -1.50 10.65 9.86
C PRO A 51 -0.07 10.89 10.36
N VAL A 52 0.78 9.87 10.26
CA VAL A 52 2.21 9.92 10.61
C VAL A 52 2.99 9.34 9.44
N ILE A 53 3.94 10.12 8.94
CA ILE A 53 4.88 9.66 7.92
C ILE A 53 6.09 9.05 8.64
N GLU A 54 6.54 7.89 8.18
CA GLU A 54 7.71 7.20 8.73
C GLU A 54 8.97 8.10 8.64
N GLU A 55 9.83 8.02 9.65
CA GLU A 55 11.09 8.75 9.67
C GLU A 55 11.93 8.41 8.43
N GLY A 56 12.47 9.43 7.76
CA GLY A 56 13.15 9.28 6.47
C GLY A 56 12.25 9.35 5.22
N MET A 57 10.95 9.10 5.33
CA MET A 57 10.03 9.16 4.17
C MET A 57 9.54 10.58 3.85
N HIS A 58 9.66 11.53 4.79
CA HIS A 58 9.17 12.91 4.60
C HIS A 58 9.67 13.59 3.32
N LYS A 59 10.97 13.43 3.01
CA LYS A 59 11.56 14.04 1.81
C LYS A 59 10.97 13.46 0.53
N THR A 60 10.79 12.13 0.48
CA THR A 60 10.19 11.43 -0.66
C THR A 60 8.73 11.83 -0.84
N VAL A 61 7.95 11.85 0.24
CA VAL A 61 6.53 12.23 0.19
C VAL A 61 6.37 13.69 -0.24
N LEU A 62 7.24 14.59 0.23
CA LEU A 62 7.24 15.99 -0.22
C LEU A 62 7.60 16.11 -1.70
N LYS A 63 8.64 15.40 -2.15
CA LYS A 63 9.05 15.36 -3.56
C LYS A 63 7.90 14.90 -4.46
N ASN A 64 7.26 13.78 -4.12
CA ASN A 64 6.13 13.24 -4.88
C ASN A 64 4.98 14.23 -4.96
N TYR A 65 4.64 14.87 -3.84
CA TYR A 65 3.59 15.88 -3.80
C TYR A 65 3.93 17.10 -4.66
N MET A 66 5.18 17.60 -4.60
CA MET A 66 5.61 18.73 -5.45
C MET A 66 5.58 18.38 -6.93
N GLN A 67 5.96 17.16 -7.30
CA GLN A 67 5.94 16.71 -8.69
C GLN A 67 4.52 16.78 -9.30
N ILE A 68 3.49 16.43 -8.53
CA ILE A 68 2.09 16.60 -8.93
C ILE A 68 1.77 18.08 -9.15
N LEU A 69 2.24 18.97 -8.26
CA LEU A 69 2.02 20.42 -8.38
C LEU A 69 2.84 21.08 -9.50
N GLU A 70 3.83 20.38 -10.04
CA GLU A 70 4.55 20.75 -11.27
C GLU A 70 3.84 20.26 -12.54
N GLY A 71 2.68 19.61 -12.40
CA GLY A 71 1.86 19.13 -13.51
C GLY A 71 2.21 17.72 -13.99
N ASN A 72 3.01 16.96 -13.23
CA ASN A 72 3.35 15.58 -13.56
C ASN A 72 2.81 14.58 -12.51
N PRO A 73 1.70 13.88 -12.82
CA PRO A 73 1.10 12.94 -11.88
C PRO A 73 1.80 11.58 -11.77
N PHE A 74 2.81 11.27 -12.61
CA PHE A 74 3.47 9.96 -12.62
C PHE A 74 4.62 9.89 -11.60
N LEU A 75 4.33 9.42 -10.39
CA LEU A 75 5.26 9.38 -9.26
C LEU A 75 6.32 8.28 -9.39
N ILE A 76 6.02 7.24 -10.17
CA ILE A 76 6.83 6.03 -10.31
C ILE A 76 7.35 5.93 -11.73
N LYS A 77 8.66 5.75 -11.89
CA LYS A 77 9.27 5.46 -13.18
C LYS A 77 9.50 3.96 -13.32
N GLU A 78 9.56 3.45 -14.54
CA GLU A 78 9.87 2.04 -14.78
C GLU A 78 11.17 1.59 -14.09
N LYS A 79 12.22 2.41 -14.17
CA LYS A 79 13.48 2.16 -13.45
C LYS A 79 13.33 2.09 -11.93
N ASP A 80 12.31 2.75 -11.38
CA ASP A 80 12.00 2.72 -9.96
C ASP A 80 11.27 1.44 -9.59
N LEU A 81 10.81 0.61 -10.54
CA LEU A 81 10.27 -0.73 -10.27
C LEU A 81 11.36 -1.80 -10.10
N ASN A 82 12.60 -1.48 -10.51
CA ASN A 82 13.75 -2.39 -10.41
C ASN A 82 14.17 -2.71 -8.97
N TYR A 83 13.51 -2.19 -7.93
CA TYR A 83 13.70 -2.71 -6.56
C TYR A 83 13.02 -4.07 -6.34
N MET A 84 12.07 -4.46 -7.19
CA MET A 84 11.48 -5.81 -7.18
C MET A 84 12.40 -6.84 -7.85
N ASP A 85 13.18 -6.40 -8.84
CA ASP A 85 14.05 -7.25 -9.68
C ASP A 85 15.54 -6.98 -9.44
N ALA A 86 15.90 -6.34 -8.34
CA ALA A 86 17.29 -6.25 -7.94
C ALA A 86 17.77 -7.65 -7.54
N GLU A 87 18.24 -8.44 -8.50
CA GLU A 87 18.79 -9.80 -8.30
C GLU A 87 19.88 -9.86 -7.21
N ASN A 88 20.42 -8.70 -6.83
CA ASN A 88 21.46 -8.53 -5.82
C ASN A 88 20.96 -8.09 -4.43
N LYS A 89 19.64 -7.97 -4.19
CA LYS A 89 19.09 -7.56 -2.89
C LYS A 89 17.81 -8.32 -2.52
N LEU A 90 17.64 -8.54 -1.23
CA LEU A 90 16.42 -9.13 -0.69
C LEU A 90 15.22 -8.18 -0.86
N TYR A 91 14.13 -8.70 -1.42
CA TYR A 91 12.85 -8.01 -1.53
C TYR A 91 11.99 -8.26 -0.28
N GLN A 92 11.40 -7.20 0.28
CA GLN A 92 10.55 -7.26 1.47
C GLN A 92 9.06 -7.33 1.07
N PRO A 93 8.40 -8.51 1.15
CA PRO A 93 7.00 -8.65 0.78
C PRO A 93 6.04 -8.14 1.88
N PRO A 94 4.75 -7.92 1.59
CA PRO A 94 3.79 -7.34 2.55
C PRO A 94 3.46 -8.16 3.80
N TYR A 95 3.68 -9.48 3.76
CA TYR A 95 3.28 -10.41 4.83
C TYR A 95 4.44 -11.09 5.54
N PHE A 96 5.65 -10.88 5.03
CA PHE A 96 6.86 -11.40 5.64
C PHE A 96 7.59 -10.25 6.31
N PHE A 97 8.53 -10.54 7.19
CA PHE A 97 9.43 -9.55 7.77
C PHE A 97 10.82 -10.12 7.66
N ILE A 98 11.64 -9.57 6.77
CA ILE A 98 13.05 -9.90 6.69
C ILE A 98 13.70 -9.23 7.90
N THR A 99 14.25 -10.05 8.78
CA THR A 99 14.76 -9.58 10.07
C THR A 99 15.92 -8.62 9.85
N THR A 100 15.75 -7.37 10.28
CA THR A 100 16.79 -6.33 10.22
C THR A 100 17.74 -6.43 11.41
N VAL A 101 18.91 -5.80 11.29
CA VAL A 101 19.89 -5.69 12.40
C VAL A 101 19.25 -5.03 13.63
N ASP A 102 18.50 -3.94 13.44
CA ASP A 102 17.79 -3.27 14.53
C ASP A 102 16.74 -4.17 15.18
N ARG A 103 16.04 -4.99 14.39
CA ARG A 103 15.05 -5.92 14.92
C ARG A 103 15.72 -7.01 15.75
N ILE A 104 16.83 -7.56 15.27
CA ILE A 104 17.66 -8.50 16.02
C ILE A 104 18.14 -7.88 17.34
N ALA A 105 18.67 -6.65 17.32
CA ALA A 105 19.13 -5.98 18.54
C ALA A 105 17.98 -5.82 19.56
N ASN A 106 16.79 -5.39 19.11
CA ASN A 106 15.62 -5.27 19.96
C ASN A 106 15.17 -6.61 20.57
N ILE A 107 15.19 -7.68 19.77
CA ILE A 107 14.92 -9.05 20.25
C ILE A 107 15.95 -9.45 21.30
N SER A 108 17.25 -9.22 21.06
CA SER A 108 18.32 -9.51 22.00
C SER A 108 18.16 -8.76 23.32
N PHE A 109 17.78 -7.47 23.28
CA PHE A 109 17.49 -6.71 24.50
C PHE A 109 16.32 -7.29 25.30
N ALA A 110 15.25 -7.74 24.63
CA ALA A 110 14.13 -8.40 25.29
C ALA A 110 14.55 -9.74 25.92
N CYS A 111 15.36 -10.54 25.22
CA CYS A 111 15.91 -11.80 25.72
C CYS A 111 16.76 -11.60 26.97
N MET A 112 17.64 -10.59 26.97
CA MET A 112 18.47 -10.25 28.14
C MET A 112 17.61 -9.79 29.32
N LYS A 113 16.58 -8.96 29.10
CA LYS A 113 15.66 -8.54 30.17
C LYS A 113 14.92 -9.71 30.82
N LYS A 114 14.61 -10.75 30.05
CA LYS A 114 14.00 -11.99 30.55
C LYS A 114 15.01 -13.04 31.03
N ALA A 115 16.29 -12.70 31.10
CA ALA A 115 17.37 -13.61 31.48
C ALA A 115 17.44 -14.90 30.62
N LEU A 116 16.97 -14.86 29.37
CA LEU A 116 17.12 -15.98 28.42
C LEU A 116 18.58 -16.11 27.96
N PHE A 117 19.27 -14.98 27.86
CA PHE A 117 20.71 -14.90 27.62
C PHE A 117 21.40 -14.55 28.93
N ILE A 118 22.09 -15.54 29.50
CA ILE A 118 22.72 -15.47 30.80
C ILE A 118 24.20 -15.17 30.60
N ARG A 119 24.75 -14.25 31.38
CA ARG A 119 26.19 -13.99 31.35
C ARG A 119 26.96 -15.23 31.83
N ALA A 120 27.80 -15.79 30.97
CA ALA A 120 28.64 -16.95 31.30
C ALA A 120 29.95 -16.52 31.95
N ASN A 121 30.56 -15.45 31.46
CA ASN A 121 31.77 -14.83 32.02
C ASN A 121 31.85 -13.33 31.64
N SER A 122 33.01 -12.69 31.81
CA SER A 122 33.17 -11.25 31.53
C SER A 122 32.82 -10.85 30.10
N GLU A 123 33.00 -11.75 29.12
CA GLU A 123 32.88 -11.44 27.69
C GLU A 123 31.85 -12.29 26.95
N GLN A 124 31.34 -13.36 27.56
CA GLN A 124 30.47 -14.34 26.90
C GLN A 124 29.10 -14.43 27.57
N TYR A 125 28.08 -14.54 26.73
CA TYR A 125 26.73 -14.91 27.12
C TYR A 125 26.46 -16.35 26.68
N LYS A 126 25.70 -17.09 27.48
CA LYS A 126 25.19 -18.42 27.17
C LYS A 126 23.66 -18.38 27.14
N ILE A 127 23.07 -19.28 26.37
CA ILE A 127 21.64 -19.54 26.41
C ILE A 127 21.36 -20.50 27.56
N ASP A 128 20.23 -20.34 28.24
CA ASP A 128 19.76 -21.34 29.19
C ASP A 128 19.46 -22.66 28.44
N SER A 129 20.12 -23.76 28.83
CA SER A 129 19.99 -25.05 28.16
C SER A 129 18.56 -25.61 28.21
N THR A 130 17.72 -25.13 29.13
CA THR A 130 16.32 -25.55 29.22
C THR A 130 15.45 -25.00 28.08
N ILE A 131 15.91 -23.98 27.37
CA ILE A 131 15.14 -23.27 26.33
C ILE A 131 15.83 -23.28 24.96
N GLU A 132 16.98 -23.95 24.82
CA GLU A 132 17.84 -23.90 23.63
C GLU A 132 17.12 -24.29 22.33
N ASN A 133 16.16 -25.21 22.42
CA ASN A 133 15.37 -25.69 21.28
C ASN A 133 13.94 -25.10 21.23
N GLU A 134 13.65 -24.09 22.05
CA GLU A 134 12.33 -23.47 22.08
C GLU A 134 12.22 -22.27 21.15
N TYR A 135 11.03 -22.03 20.61
CA TYR A 135 10.80 -20.95 19.67
C TYR A 135 10.83 -19.59 20.38
N ILE A 136 11.63 -18.65 19.86
CA ILE A 136 11.74 -17.31 20.43
C ILE A 136 10.39 -16.59 20.54
N SER A 137 9.50 -16.84 19.57
CA SER A 137 8.18 -16.22 19.54
C SER A 137 7.25 -16.71 20.67
N GLU A 138 7.60 -17.80 21.36
CA GLU A 138 6.88 -18.35 22.52
C GLU A 138 7.51 -17.91 23.86
N LYS A 139 8.82 -17.65 23.89
CA LYS A 139 9.53 -17.15 25.09
C LYS A 139 9.36 -15.65 25.33
N ILE A 140 9.28 -14.87 24.27
CA ILE A 140 9.00 -13.44 24.30
C ILE A 140 7.75 -13.09 23.47
N PRO A 141 6.57 -13.64 23.83
CA PRO A 141 5.35 -13.48 23.05
C PRO A 141 4.92 -12.02 22.90
N GLU A 142 5.30 -11.15 23.85
CA GLU A 142 5.08 -9.70 23.77
C GLU A 142 5.79 -9.04 22.59
N GLN A 143 6.91 -9.59 22.12
CA GLN A 143 7.59 -9.13 20.91
C GLN A 143 6.97 -9.68 19.62
N PHE A 144 6.15 -10.74 19.73
CA PHE A 144 5.57 -11.49 18.61
C PHE A 144 4.08 -11.80 18.85
N PRO A 145 3.22 -10.78 19.08
CA PRO A 145 1.83 -10.98 19.45
C PRO A 145 1.01 -11.63 18.33
N THR A 146 1.33 -11.31 17.08
CA THR A 146 0.61 -11.79 15.88
C THR A 146 1.55 -12.37 14.82
N THR A 147 2.83 -12.47 15.13
CA THR A 147 3.89 -12.91 14.21
C THR A 147 4.66 -14.08 14.81
N ILE A 148 5.44 -14.74 13.96
CA ILE A 148 6.47 -15.68 14.36
C ILE A 148 7.78 -15.25 13.70
N MET A 149 8.91 -15.59 14.33
CA MET A 149 10.22 -15.45 13.71
C MET A 149 10.58 -16.80 13.11
N LEU A 150 10.99 -16.80 11.84
CA LEU A 150 11.35 -18.00 11.10
C LEU A 150 12.54 -17.72 10.20
N GLU A 151 13.26 -18.79 9.89
CA GLU A 151 14.26 -18.84 8.83
C GLU A 151 13.74 -19.78 7.74
N ILE A 152 13.90 -19.41 6.47
CA ILE A 152 13.52 -20.24 5.32
C ILE A 152 14.81 -20.72 4.67
N ASP A 153 15.01 -22.03 4.66
CA ASP A 153 16.11 -22.65 3.92
C ASP A 153 15.71 -22.73 2.44
N LEU A 154 16.28 -21.81 1.64
CA LEU A 154 16.02 -21.72 0.21
C LEU A 154 16.61 -22.88 -0.60
N ALA A 155 17.49 -23.69 -0.01
CA ALA A 155 18.12 -24.84 -0.68
C ALA A 155 17.44 -26.17 -0.32
N ALA A 156 16.60 -26.20 0.72
CA ALA A 156 16.00 -27.43 1.25
C ALA A 156 14.85 -28.00 0.39
N GLY A 157 14.29 -27.22 -0.53
CA GLY A 157 13.18 -27.64 -1.38
C GLY A 157 12.91 -26.67 -2.52
N SER A 158 12.04 -27.09 -3.44
CA SER A 158 11.53 -26.23 -4.52
C SER A 158 10.61 -25.12 -3.98
N ASP A 159 10.39 -24.08 -4.79
CA ASP A 159 9.47 -22.98 -4.48
C ASP A 159 8.07 -23.49 -4.07
N ASP A 160 7.57 -24.54 -4.75
CA ASP A 160 6.26 -25.13 -4.48
C ASP A 160 6.24 -25.88 -3.15
N GLU A 161 7.29 -26.63 -2.82
CA GLU A 161 7.41 -27.35 -1.53
C GLU A 161 7.48 -26.37 -0.36
N ILE A 162 8.28 -25.29 -0.49
CA ILE A 162 8.39 -24.24 0.52
C ILE A 162 7.05 -23.52 0.70
N ALA A 163 6.39 -23.14 -0.42
CA ALA A 163 5.10 -22.47 -0.38
C ALA A 163 4.00 -23.35 0.25
N GLU A 164 3.99 -24.64 -0.05
CA GLU A 164 3.03 -25.59 0.50
C GLU A 164 3.25 -25.84 2.00
N ALA A 165 4.51 -25.96 2.43
CA ALA A 165 4.87 -26.06 3.84
C ALA A 165 4.38 -24.83 4.64
N LEU A 166 4.58 -23.62 4.10
CA LEU A 166 4.04 -22.39 4.67
C LEU A 166 2.51 -22.42 4.70
N ARG A 167 1.86 -22.82 3.61
CA ARG A 167 0.40 -22.87 3.48
C ARG A 167 -0.24 -23.76 4.56
N ILE A 168 0.32 -24.95 4.79
CA ILE A 168 -0.19 -25.91 5.79
C ILE A 168 0.09 -25.43 7.22
N SER A 169 1.19 -24.71 7.44
CA SER A 169 1.59 -24.25 8.78
C SER A 169 0.78 -23.04 9.27
N LEU A 170 0.37 -22.14 8.37
CA LEU A 170 -0.34 -20.90 8.70
C LEU A 170 -1.60 -21.08 9.59
N PRO A 171 -2.52 -22.05 9.35
CA PRO A 171 -3.65 -22.31 10.24
C PRO A 171 -3.24 -22.70 11.66
N GLN A 172 -2.19 -23.52 11.79
CA GLN A 172 -1.69 -23.97 13.08
C GLN A 172 -1.05 -22.80 13.85
N TRP A 173 -0.21 -21.98 13.21
CA TRP A 173 0.39 -20.80 13.85
C TRP A 173 -0.66 -19.80 14.32
N ARG A 174 -1.71 -19.57 13.51
CA ARG A 174 -2.86 -18.74 13.89
C ARG A 174 -3.57 -19.26 15.13
N LYS A 175 -3.78 -20.57 15.22
CA LYS A 175 -4.40 -21.21 16.39
C LYS A 175 -3.54 -21.00 17.64
N VAL A 176 -2.22 -21.20 17.54
CA VAL A 176 -1.27 -20.98 18.66
C VAL A 176 -1.29 -19.53 19.12
N LYS A 177 -1.33 -18.57 18.19
CA LYS A 177 -1.33 -17.13 18.50
C LYS A 177 -2.72 -16.58 18.84
N GLY A 178 -3.78 -17.36 18.74
CA GLY A 178 -5.16 -16.88 18.93
C GLY A 178 -5.60 -15.83 17.89
N VAL A 179 -4.97 -15.79 16.72
CA VAL A 179 -5.24 -14.80 15.67
C VAL A 179 -6.18 -15.39 14.64
N LYS A 180 -7.30 -14.71 14.38
CA LYS A 180 -8.20 -15.08 13.29
C LYS A 180 -7.63 -14.61 11.95
N PRO A 181 -7.79 -15.38 10.86
CA PRO A 181 -7.48 -14.85 9.54
C PRO A 181 -8.28 -13.56 9.31
N ALA A 182 -7.67 -12.59 8.64
CA ALA A 182 -8.39 -11.42 8.19
C ALA A 182 -9.59 -11.90 7.35
N PRO A 183 -10.81 -11.35 7.58
CA PRO A 183 -11.96 -11.73 6.78
C PRO A 183 -11.63 -11.55 5.30
N LEU A 184 -12.03 -12.55 4.49
CA LEU A 184 -11.96 -12.47 3.03
C LEU A 184 -12.79 -11.29 2.48
N ASP A 185 -13.72 -10.79 3.30
CA ASP A 185 -14.73 -9.81 2.95
C ASP A 185 -14.32 -8.40 3.37
N ALA A 186 -14.00 -7.58 2.38
CA ALA A 186 -14.35 -6.15 2.37
C ALA A 186 -14.17 -5.53 0.98
N VAL A 187 -13.26 -6.07 0.17
CA VAL A 187 -13.07 -5.72 -1.24
C VAL A 187 -12.82 -7.04 -1.97
N ARG A 188 -13.43 -7.25 -3.12
CA ARG A 188 -12.98 -8.27 -4.07
C ARG A 188 -12.21 -7.49 -5.11
N PHE A 189 -10.90 -7.34 -4.92
CA PHE A 189 -10.08 -6.70 -5.95
C PHE A 189 -10.01 -7.63 -7.16
N GLY A 190 -10.35 -7.10 -8.32
CA GLY A 190 -10.27 -7.81 -9.59
C GLY A 190 -10.39 -6.86 -10.77
N TYR A 191 -10.58 -7.43 -11.94
CA TYR A 191 -10.70 -6.72 -13.21
C TYR A 191 -11.68 -5.53 -13.16
N GLY A 192 -12.90 -5.72 -12.63
CA GLY A 192 -13.87 -4.63 -12.49
C GLY A 192 -13.45 -3.50 -11.54
N THR A 193 -12.56 -3.79 -10.58
CA THR A 193 -11.99 -2.75 -9.69
C THR A 193 -10.99 -1.89 -10.45
N ILE A 194 -10.16 -2.48 -11.31
CA ILE A 194 -9.24 -1.73 -12.19
C ILE A 194 -10.03 -0.80 -13.11
N LYS A 195 -11.09 -1.32 -13.74
CA LYS A 195 -11.99 -0.51 -14.57
C LYS A 195 -12.59 0.67 -13.79
N LYS A 196 -13.01 0.46 -12.54
CA LYS A 196 -13.53 1.53 -11.67
C LYS A 196 -12.47 2.57 -11.31
N LEU A 197 -11.22 2.17 -11.06
CA LEU A 197 -10.13 3.11 -10.76
C LEU A 197 -9.96 4.15 -11.87
N MET A 198 -10.04 3.71 -13.13
CA MET A 198 -9.94 4.59 -14.30
C MET A 198 -11.25 5.34 -14.56
N SER A 199 -12.37 4.61 -14.64
CA SER A 199 -13.68 5.17 -14.99
C SER A 199 -14.14 6.24 -14.01
N TYR A 200 -13.85 6.06 -12.71
CA TYR A 200 -14.24 7.02 -11.67
C TYR A 200 -13.16 8.07 -11.42
N ARG A 201 -12.09 8.07 -12.23
CA ARG A 201 -11.00 9.04 -12.20
C ARG A 201 -10.42 9.16 -10.78
N ILE A 202 -10.13 8.00 -10.17
CA ILE A 202 -9.74 7.90 -8.76
C ILE A 202 -8.39 8.58 -8.49
N ILE A 203 -7.40 8.39 -9.38
CA ILE A 203 -6.07 9.01 -9.21
C ILE A 203 -6.14 10.54 -9.19
N PRO A 204 -6.74 11.23 -10.19
CA PRO A 204 -6.87 12.69 -10.12
C PRO A 204 -7.71 13.15 -8.93
N MET A 205 -8.72 12.36 -8.51
CA MET A 205 -9.46 12.66 -7.30
C MET A 205 -8.57 12.61 -6.04
N LEU A 206 -7.74 11.57 -5.89
CA LEU A 206 -6.79 11.46 -4.77
C LEU A 206 -5.84 12.66 -4.72
N ASP A 207 -5.31 13.09 -5.85
CA ASP A 207 -4.35 14.19 -5.92
C ASP A 207 -5.02 15.55 -5.56
N LEU A 208 -6.26 15.77 -6.01
CA LEU A 208 -7.08 16.92 -5.59
C LEU A 208 -7.41 16.89 -4.09
N LEU A 209 -7.75 15.70 -3.54
CA LEU A 209 -8.04 15.54 -2.11
C LEU A 209 -6.79 15.81 -1.27
N ALA A 210 -5.64 15.26 -1.65
CA ALA A 210 -4.36 15.52 -0.99
C ALA A 210 -4.00 17.01 -1.01
N TRP A 211 -4.22 17.69 -2.15
CA TRP A 211 -4.03 19.13 -2.25
C TRP A 211 -4.95 19.90 -1.29
N SER A 212 -6.24 19.57 -1.28
CA SER A 212 -7.24 20.25 -0.45
C SER A 212 -6.96 20.10 1.05
N GLU A 213 -6.54 18.90 1.48
CA GLU A 213 -6.20 18.60 2.86
C GLU A 213 -4.92 19.33 3.31
N ARG A 214 -3.93 19.52 2.43
CA ARG A 214 -2.72 20.29 2.76
C ARG A 214 -2.96 21.79 2.78
N LYS A 215 -3.82 22.29 1.88
CA LYS A 215 -4.23 23.71 1.86
C LYS A 215 -5.27 24.05 2.92
N LYS A 216 -5.85 23.03 3.58
CA LYS A 216 -6.94 23.17 4.55
C LYS A 216 -8.13 23.90 3.93
N VAL A 217 -8.48 23.55 2.70
CA VAL A 217 -9.63 24.10 1.96
C VAL A 217 -10.65 23.01 1.75
N HIS A 218 -11.93 23.33 1.98
CA HIS A 218 -13.02 22.41 1.74
C HIS A 218 -13.30 22.25 0.24
N LEU A 219 -13.00 21.06 -0.30
CA LEU A 219 -13.27 20.70 -1.68
C LEU A 219 -14.58 19.87 -1.78
N SER A 220 -15.66 20.53 -2.20
CA SER A 220 -16.99 19.91 -2.30
C SER A 220 -17.08 18.88 -3.42
N ASP A 221 -18.03 17.94 -3.30
CA ASP A 221 -18.26 16.88 -4.27
C ASP A 221 -18.63 17.41 -5.67
N ASP A 222 -19.45 18.46 -5.75
CA ASP A 222 -19.76 19.14 -7.02
C ASP A 222 -18.53 19.77 -7.66
N ARG A 223 -17.60 20.27 -6.85
CA ARG A 223 -16.35 20.86 -7.34
C ARG A 223 -15.44 19.77 -7.90
N ILE A 224 -15.32 18.64 -7.21
CA ILE A 224 -14.57 17.48 -7.71
C ILE A 224 -15.15 17.04 -9.05
N SER A 225 -16.48 16.84 -9.13
CA SER A 225 -17.17 16.47 -10.37
C SER A 225 -16.80 17.42 -11.52
N ARG A 226 -16.89 18.74 -11.33
CA ARG A 226 -16.54 19.74 -12.36
C ARG A 226 -15.06 19.84 -12.69
N LEU A 227 -14.17 19.42 -11.79
CA LEU A 227 -12.72 19.43 -12.05
C LEU A 227 -12.32 18.19 -12.84
N ILE A 228 -12.89 17.04 -12.50
CA ILE A 228 -12.47 15.77 -13.07
C ILE A 228 -13.37 15.30 -14.21
N TYR A 229 -14.48 15.96 -14.55
CA TYR A 229 -15.31 15.71 -15.73
C TYR A 229 -15.47 16.98 -16.57
N ARG A 230 -15.43 16.83 -17.90
CA ARG A 230 -15.58 17.92 -18.88
C ARG A 230 -16.93 17.80 -19.58
N ASP A 231 -17.46 18.91 -20.07
CA ASP A 231 -18.70 18.95 -20.84
C ASP A 231 -18.60 18.18 -22.18
N GLU A 232 -17.38 17.88 -22.64
CA GLU A 232 -17.10 17.08 -23.83
C GLU A 232 -17.16 15.56 -23.57
N ASP A 233 -17.18 15.12 -22.31
CA ASP A 233 -17.34 13.70 -21.98
C ASP A 233 -18.78 13.24 -22.28
N ASP A 234 -18.98 11.96 -22.62
CA ASP A 234 -20.33 11.40 -22.79
C ASP A 234 -21.13 11.57 -21.48
N ASP A 235 -22.38 12.02 -21.57
CA ASP A 235 -23.29 12.19 -20.42
C ASP A 235 -23.39 10.94 -19.54
N LYS A 236 -23.22 9.75 -20.13
CA LYS A 236 -23.21 8.47 -19.40
C LYS A 236 -21.94 8.27 -18.56
N VAL A 237 -20.85 8.94 -18.91
CA VAL A 237 -19.56 8.93 -18.21
C VAL A 237 -19.51 10.03 -17.16
N ILE A 238 -20.16 11.17 -17.38
CA ILE A 238 -20.16 12.29 -16.44
C ILE A 238 -20.81 11.90 -15.11
N ARG A 239 -20.04 12.02 -14.02
CA ARG A 239 -20.52 11.72 -12.66
C ARG A 239 -20.74 13.00 -11.87
N GLN A 240 -22.00 13.30 -11.57
CA GLN A 240 -22.43 14.44 -10.76
C GLN A 240 -22.01 14.35 -9.29
N GLY A 241 -22.15 15.45 -8.52
CA GLY A 241 -21.72 15.54 -7.12
C GLY A 241 -22.26 14.43 -6.20
N TYR A 242 -23.52 13.98 -6.37
CA TYR A 242 -24.04 12.87 -5.56
C TYR A 242 -23.34 11.54 -5.84
N HIS A 243 -22.92 11.27 -7.08
CA HIS A 243 -22.11 10.09 -7.41
C HIS A 243 -20.74 10.15 -6.72
N ILE A 244 -20.11 11.33 -6.70
CA ILE A 244 -18.84 11.54 -6.02
C ILE A 244 -19.00 11.26 -4.52
N ARG A 245 -20.02 11.85 -3.89
CA ARG A 245 -20.29 11.72 -2.46
C ARG A 245 -20.58 10.28 -2.05
N ASP A 246 -21.46 9.61 -2.79
CA ASP A 246 -22.07 8.36 -2.35
C ASP A 246 -21.25 7.13 -2.79
N ALA A 247 -20.38 7.25 -3.80
CA ALA A 247 -19.60 6.12 -4.34
C ALA A 247 -18.11 6.43 -4.56
N ASP A 248 -17.78 7.47 -5.32
CA ASP A 248 -16.42 7.60 -5.87
C ASP A 248 -15.40 8.06 -4.83
N ARG A 249 -15.76 9.07 -4.00
CA ARG A 249 -14.92 9.53 -2.89
C ARG A 249 -14.75 8.44 -1.83
N PRO A 250 -15.80 7.71 -1.39
CA PRO A 250 -15.64 6.53 -0.54
C PRO A 250 -14.67 5.50 -1.14
N LEU A 251 -14.76 5.23 -2.44
CA LEU A 251 -13.82 4.33 -3.13
C LEU A 251 -12.40 4.89 -3.11
N ALA A 252 -12.20 6.17 -3.45
CA ALA A 252 -10.88 6.80 -3.42
C ALA A 252 -10.22 6.70 -2.03
N MET A 253 -10.98 6.98 -0.97
CA MET A 253 -10.45 6.86 0.39
C MET A 253 -10.11 5.40 0.75
N LYS A 254 -10.88 4.43 0.25
CA LYS A 254 -10.59 3.00 0.43
C LYS A 254 -9.34 2.56 -0.33
N VAL A 255 -9.09 3.11 -1.51
CA VAL A 255 -7.97 2.77 -2.39
C VAL A 255 -6.61 3.03 -1.73
N VAL A 256 -6.54 4.03 -0.86
CA VAL A 256 -5.31 4.37 -0.12
C VAL A 256 -5.17 3.63 1.22
N GLU A 257 -6.07 2.70 1.54
CA GLU A 257 -5.96 1.86 2.72
C GLU A 257 -5.07 0.63 2.48
N ASN A 258 -4.40 0.18 3.54
CA ASN A 258 -3.49 -0.98 3.47
C ASN A 258 -4.18 -2.25 2.96
N ASP A 259 -5.45 -2.45 3.29
CA ASP A 259 -6.18 -3.64 2.86
C ASP A 259 -6.48 -3.65 1.36
N PHE A 260 -6.75 -2.48 0.77
CA PHE A 260 -6.88 -2.38 -0.69
C PHE A 260 -5.57 -2.70 -1.40
N LEU A 261 -4.46 -2.12 -0.93
CA LEU A 261 -3.12 -2.39 -1.47
C LEU A 261 -2.74 -3.87 -1.35
N ARG A 262 -3.02 -4.50 -0.21
CA ARG A 262 -2.79 -5.93 0.01
C ARG A 262 -3.53 -6.80 -1.00
N GLN A 263 -4.79 -6.47 -1.26
CA GLN A 263 -5.57 -7.22 -2.24
C GLN A 263 -5.14 -6.96 -3.67
N PHE A 264 -4.77 -5.73 -4.01
CA PHE A 264 -4.22 -5.42 -5.32
C PHE A 264 -2.92 -6.21 -5.54
N TYR A 265 -2.02 -6.20 -4.55
CA TYR A 265 -0.79 -6.99 -4.57
C TYR A 265 -1.07 -8.50 -4.72
N PHE A 266 -2.06 -9.02 -3.99
CA PHE A 266 -2.47 -10.42 -4.14
C PHE A 266 -2.99 -10.73 -5.55
N PHE A 267 -3.82 -9.84 -6.11
CA PHE A 267 -4.38 -10.00 -7.45
C PHE A 267 -3.30 -10.03 -8.54
N ILE A 268 -2.33 -9.11 -8.52
CA ILE A 268 -1.25 -9.08 -9.52
C ILE A 268 -0.35 -10.31 -9.44
N ASN A 269 -0.05 -10.80 -8.24
CA ASN A 269 0.83 -11.96 -8.07
C ASN A 269 0.13 -13.28 -8.39
N LYS A 270 -1.19 -13.37 -8.16
CA LYS A 270 -2.00 -14.50 -8.58
C LYS A 270 -2.18 -14.54 -10.10
N ASN A 271 -2.24 -13.39 -10.75
CA ASN A 271 -2.42 -13.25 -12.19
C ASN A 271 -1.15 -12.69 -12.85
N ARG A 272 -0.01 -13.39 -12.74
CA ARG A 272 1.28 -12.87 -13.22
C ARG A 272 1.27 -12.41 -14.69
N HIS A 273 0.45 -13.06 -15.53
CA HIS A 273 0.31 -12.72 -16.95
C HIS A 273 -0.21 -11.29 -17.22
N ILE A 274 -0.97 -10.69 -16.30
CA ILE A 274 -1.47 -9.31 -16.47
C ILE A 274 -0.55 -8.25 -15.87
N LYS A 275 0.48 -8.65 -15.11
CA LYS A 275 1.29 -7.72 -14.30
C LYS A 275 1.93 -6.63 -15.17
N GLU A 276 2.44 -7.02 -16.34
CA GLU A 276 3.08 -6.13 -17.31
C GLU A 276 2.14 -5.67 -18.43
N MET A 277 0.87 -6.12 -18.44
CA MET A 277 -0.12 -5.60 -19.38
C MET A 277 -0.48 -4.16 -19.04
N SER A 278 -0.80 -3.37 -20.08
CA SER A 278 -1.32 -2.02 -19.88
C SER A 278 -2.66 -2.06 -19.15
N VAL A 279 -2.97 -1.00 -18.40
CA VAL A 279 -4.27 -0.83 -17.76
C VAL A 279 -5.40 -0.92 -18.79
N TYR A 280 -5.22 -0.31 -19.96
CA TYR A 280 -6.15 -0.34 -21.08
C TYR A 280 -6.46 -1.77 -21.57
N ASP A 281 -5.44 -2.60 -21.77
CA ASP A 281 -5.64 -3.97 -22.24
C ASP A 281 -6.37 -4.82 -21.20
N VAL A 282 -6.05 -4.63 -19.91
CA VAL A 282 -6.74 -5.33 -18.82
C VAL A 282 -8.19 -4.90 -18.69
N MET A 283 -8.50 -3.63 -18.96
CA MET A 283 -9.89 -3.18 -19.03
C MET A 283 -10.66 -3.86 -20.17
N LYS A 284 -10.04 -4.16 -21.32
CA LYS A 284 -10.71 -4.87 -22.42
C LYS A 284 -11.05 -6.33 -22.10
N ILE A 285 -10.21 -7.00 -21.30
CA ILE A 285 -10.52 -8.36 -20.83
C ILE A 285 -11.84 -8.35 -20.04
N THR A 286 -12.09 -7.30 -19.24
CA THR A 286 -13.36 -7.18 -18.47
C THR A 286 -14.61 -7.11 -19.33
N ASP A 287 -14.48 -6.68 -20.59
CA ASP A 287 -15.60 -6.45 -21.49
C ASP A 287 -15.94 -7.70 -22.33
N THR A 288 -15.16 -8.78 -22.19
CA THR A 288 -15.33 -10.04 -22.93
C THR A 288 -15.83 -11.22 -22.08
N ASP A 289 -15.97 -11.03 -20.76
CA ASP A 289 -16.60 -11.95 -19.79
C ASP A 289 -17.97 -11.43 -19.33
#